data_AF-A0A4R1YNG3-F1
#
_entry.id   AF-A0A4R1YNG3-F1
#
_cell.length_a   1.000
_cell.length_b   1.000
_cell.length_c   1.000
_cell.angle_alpha   90.00
_cell.angle_beta   90.00
_cell.angle_gamma   90.00
#
_symmetry.space_group_name_H-M   'P 1'
#
loop_
_entity.id
_entity.type
_entity.pdbx_description
1 polymer ?
#
loop_
_entity_poly.entity_id
_entity_poly.type
_entity_poly.pdbx_seq_one_letter_code
_entity_poly.pdbx_strand_id
1 'polypeptide(L)'
;MLMVREDDHRVVYLSSAGLVHTPALRLTPLAASMEDPMAEEQEFSARVARLLNLAATASEAEIVAALSSPVRDGAKPDPRRFVPIEAMEAALQERGQRHQERAARKVEDAFRKGYLTTPMKAWAFDLCATDEAAFDRFIATAVPAFAHLTRESHLADNPGCAGGGRPTSPEAASVARQLGLAEDALKD
;
A
#
# COMPACT_ATOMS: atom_id res chain seq x y z
N MET A 1 65.25 -36.13 19.20
CA MET A 1 65.83 -36.16 17.84
C MET A 1 65.70 -34.76 17.23
N LEU A 2 66.79 -34.25 16.68
CA LEU A 2 66.90 -32.89 16.13
C LEU A 2 67.29 -33.02 14.65
N MET A 3 66.50 -32.42 13.76
CA MET A 3 66.72 -32.47 12.31
C MET A 3 67.12 -31.08 11.82
N VAL A 4 68.30 -30.97 11.21
CA VAL A 4 68.88 -29.71 10.73
C VAL A 4 68.87 -29.72 9.21
N ARG A 5 68.50 -28.59 8.60
CA ARG A 5 68.67 -28.39 7.15
C ARG A 5 70.15 -28.16 6.85
N GLU A 6 70.74 -28.97 5.99
CA GLU A 6 72.18 -28.97 5.71
C GLU A 6 72.69 -27.64 5.16
N ASP A 7 71.88 -26.92 4.39
CA ASP A 7 72.32 -25.70 3.68
C ASP A 7 72.53 -24.49 4.61
N ASP A 8 71.70 -24.33 5.66
CA ASP A 8 71.67 -23.13 6.50
C ASP A 8 71.88 -23.43 7.99
N HIS A 9 72.15 -24.70 8.33
CA HIS A 9 72.26 -25.20 9.69
C HIS A 9 71.07 -24.81 10.60
N ARG A 10 69.89 -24.53 10.02
CA ARG A 10 68.67 -24.22 10.77
C ARG A 10 67.97 -25.50 11.23
N VAL A 11 67.60 -25.53 12.50
CA VAL A 11 66.84 -26.63 13.11
C VAL A 11 65.39 -26.55 12.63
N VAL A 12 64.91 -27.57 11.93
CA VAL A 12 63.56 -27.59 11.33
C VAL A 12 62.59 -28.43 12.16
N TYR A 13 63.09 -29.44 12.86
CA TYR A 13 62.25 -30.34 13.65
C TYR A 13 62.94 -30.75 14.95
N LEU A 14 62.19 -30.66 16.04
CA LEU A 14 62.60 -31.11 17.37
C LEU A 14 61.52 -32.04 17.95
N SER A 15 61.87 -33.30 18.14
CA SER A 15 60.89 -34.33 18.56
C SER A 15 60.46 -34.21 20.03
N SER A 16 61.28 -33.65 20.91
CA SER A 16 60.96 -33.41 22.32
C SER A 16 61.91 -32.38 22.93
N ALA A 17 61.36 -31.43 23.70
CA ALA A 17 62.10 -30.47 24.52
C ALA A 17 61.43 -30.33 25.88
N GLY A 18 62.23 -30.38 26.95
CA GLY A 18 61.78 -29.97 28.28
C GLY A 18 61.99 -28.46 28.45
N LEU A 19 60.91 -27.71 28.72
CA LEU A 19 61.02 -26.31 29.13
C LEU A 19 61.51 -26.25 30.59
N VAL A 20 62.79 -25.96 30.77
CA VAL A 20 63.36 -25.59 32.08
C VAL A 20 63.35 -24.07 32.24
N HIS A 21 63.46 -23.59 33.49
CA HIS A 21 63.42 -22.16 33.82
C HIS A 21 64.47 -21.30 33.10
N THR A 22 65.52 -21.92 32.53
CA THR A 22 66.57 -21.30 31.73
C THR A 22 66.80 -22.11 30.43
N PRO A 23 66.00 -21.91 29.37
CA PRO A 23 66.12 -22.72 28.17
C PRO A 23 67.39 -22.35 27.38
N ALA A 24 68.11 -23.36 26.91
CA ALA A 24 69.24 -23.20 25.99
C ALA A 24 68.81 -22.85 24.55
N LEU A 25 67.50 -22.92 24.25
CA LEU A 25 66.90 -22.60 22.97
C LEU A 25 65.95 -21.41 23.11
N ARG A 26 66.20 -20.35 22.34
CA ARG A 26 65.31 -19.19 22.22
C ARG A 26 64.30 -19.48 21.12
N LEU A 27 63.14 -20.01 21.49
CA LEU A 27 62.01 -20.14 20.57
C LEU A 27 61.13 -18.90 20.70
N THR A 28 60.82 -18.23 19.59
CA THR A 28 59.75 -17.22 19.57
C THR A 28 58.44 -17.97 19.83
N PRO A 29 57.70 -17.67 20.91
CA PRO A 29 56.45 -18.35 21.19
C PRO A 29 55.50 -18.12 20.01
N LEU A 30 54.95 -19.20 19.46
CA LEU A 30 54.01 -19.11 18.33
C LEU A 30 52.79 -18.23 18.67
N ALA A 31 52.43 -18.19 19.96
CA ALA A 31 51.36 -17.34 20.49
C ALA A 31 51.63 -15.82 20.36
N ALA A 32 52.89 -15.40 20.25
CA ALA A 32 53.25 -13.99 20.01
C ALA A 32 53.23 -13.62 18.51
N SER A 33 53.11 -14.61 17.62
CA SER A 33 53.08 -14.42 16.16
C SER A 33 51.69 -14.66 15.56
N MET A 34 50.71 -15.05 16.36
CA MET A 34 49.31 -14.99 15.96
C MET A 34 48.90 -13.53 16.11
N GLU A 35 48.52 -12.91 14.99
CA GLU A 35 47.94 -11.57 14.95
C GLU A 35 46.89 -11.45 16.07
N ASP A 36 47.01 -10.43 16.92
CA ASP A 36 46.15 -10.25 18.09
C ASP A 36 44.68 -10.19 17.63
N PRO A 37 43.86 -11.23 17.87
CA PRO A 37 42.45 -11.20 17.45
C PRO A 37 41.66 -10.09 18.17
N MET A 38 42.20 -9.58 19.29
CA MET A 38 41.65 -8.45 20.03
C MET A 38 41.77 -7.12 19.29
N ALA A 39 42.72 -6.97 18.36
CA ALA A 39 42.90 -5.72 17.60
C ALA A 39 41.78 -5.51 16.57
N GLU A 40 41.36 -6.58 15.89
CA GLU A 40 40.26 -6.52 14.90
C GLU A 40 38.90 -6.22 15.57
N GLU A 41 38.66 -6.80 16.75
CA GLU A 41 37.44 -6.53 17.55
C GLU A 41 37.38 -5.07 18.04
N GLN A 42 38.54 -4.49 18.36
CA GLN A 42 38.64 -3.07 18.76
C GLN A 42 38.40 -2.13 17.57
N GLU A 43 38.84 -2.47 16.36
CA GLU A 43 38.54 -1.68 15.17
C GLU A 43 37.06 -1.72 14.79
N PHE A 44 36.43 -2.90 14.89
CA PHE A 44 35.00 -3.07 14.61
C PHE A 44 34.14 -2.28 15.60
N SER A 45 34.40 -2.40 16.90
CA SER A 45 33.68 -1.65 17.93
C SER A 45 33.86 -0.13 17.78
N ALA A 46 35.07 0.35 17.45
CA ALA A 46 35.31 1.76 17.16
C ALA A 46 34.56 2.25 15.91
N ARG A 47 34.43 1.42 14.87
CA ARG A 47 33.66 1.74 13.65
C ARG A 47 32.16 1.83 13.94
N VAL A 48 31.61 0.91 14.73
CA VAL A 48 30.21 0.94 15.15
C VAL A 48 29.94 2.15 16.05
N ALA A 49 30.82 2.46 16.99
CA ALA A 49 30.71 3.66 17.83
C ALA A 49 30.66 4.95 17.00
N ARG A 50 31.50 5.07 15.96
CA ARG A 50 31.46 6.21 15.01
C ARG A 50 30.13 6.30 14.25
N LEU A 51 29.58 5.18 13.78
CA LEU A 51 28.29 5.17 13.08
C LEU A 51 27.13 5.60 13.98
N LEU A 52 27.20 5.27 15.26
CA LEU A 52 26.21 5.67 16.26
C LEU A 52 26.47 7.08 16.83
N ASN A 53 27.57 7.72 16.41
CA ASN A 53 28.03 9.02 16.89
C ASN A 53 28.38 9.03 18.39
N LEU A 54 28.92 7.91 18.91
CA LEU A 54 29.49 7.76 20.25
C LEU A 54 31.02 7.92 20.22
N ALA A 55 31.63 8.11 21.39
CA ALA A 55 33.08 8.14 21.53
C ALA A 55 33.70 6.81 21.07
N ALA A 56 34.86 6.85 20.41
CA ALA A 56 35.55 5.66 19.91
C ALA A 56 36.05 4.71 21.03
N THR A 57 35.98 5.15 22.29
CA THR A 57 36.30 4.38 23.50
C THR A 57 35.06 3.90 24.24
N ALA A 58 33.87 3.99 23.64
CA ALA A 58 32.63 3.53 24.25
C ALA A 58 32.72 2.02 24.49
N SER A 59 32.33 1.60 25.69
CA SER A 59 32.35 0.18 26.06
C SER A 59 31.30 -0.60 25.24
N GLU A 60 31.53 -1.90 25.05
CA GLU A 60 30.60 -2.77 24.33
C GLU A 60 29.18 -2.73 24.93
N ALA A 61 29.08 -2.62 26.26
CA ALA A 61 27.82 -2.45 26.97
C ALA A 61 27.09 -1.15 26.61
N GLU A 62 27.81 -0.05 26.40
CA GLU A 62 27.24 1.25 25.98
C GLU A 62 26.80 1.23 24.51
N ILE A 63 27.53 0.52 23.64
CA ILE A 63 27.17 0.34 22.24
C ILE A 63 25.89 -0.50 22.12
N VAL A 64 25.80 -1.60 22.86
CA VAL A 64 24.61 -2.44 22.91
C VAL A 64 23.43 -1.70 23.55
N ALA A 65 23.65 -0.91 24.60
CA ALA A 65 22.62 -0.04 25.17
C ALA A 65 22.13 1.02 24.17
N ALA A 66 23.03 1.62 23.38
CA ALA A 66 22.67 2.58 22.35
C ALA A 66 21.89 1.95 21.18
N LEU A 67 22.23 0.70 20.81
CA LEU A 67 21.53 -0.07 19.78
C LEU A 67 20.18 -0.62 20.25
N SER A 68 20.08 -1.02 21.52
CA SER A 68 18.85 -1.57 22.12
C SER A 68 17.91 -0.49 22.63
N SER A 69 18.38 0.75 22.81
CA SER A 69 17.47 1.87 23.00
C SER A 69 16.62 2.01 21.74
N PRO A 70 15.28 2.03 21.85
CA PRO A 70 14.41 2.21 20.70
C PRO A 70 14.85 3.50 20.00
N VAL A 71 15.30 3.35 18.76
CA VAL A 71 15.58 4.38 17.75
C VAL A 71 15.34 5.78 18.30
N ARG A 72 16.33 6.33 19.03
CA ARG A 72 16.32 7.66 19.68
C ARG A 72 14.94 8.33 19.67
N ASP A 73 14.07 7.88 20.58
CA ASP A 73 12.82 8.55 20.91
C ASP A 73 13.12 10.03 21.23
N GLY A 74 12.85 10.92 20.27
CA GLY A 74 13.08 12.36 20.41
C GLY A 74 13.54 13.07 19.13
N ALA A 75 14.14 12.35 18.17
CA ALA A 75 14.28 12.90 16.82
C ALA A 75 12.93 12.76 16.12
N LYS A 76 12.03 13.72 16.36
CA LYS A 76 10.76 13.91 15.64
C LYS A 76 10.97 13.45 14.19
N PRO A 77 10.43 12.28 13.78
CA PRO A 77 10.76 11.71 12.49
C PRO A 77 10.42 12.74 11.44
N ASP A 78 11.43 13.19 10.69
CA ASP A 78 11.25 14.27 9.72
C ASP A 78 10.14 13.84 8.74
N PRO A 79 8.99 14.53 8.68
CA PRO A 79 7.85 14.09 7.88
C PRO A 79 8.15 14.12 6.37
N ARG A 80 9.30 14.71 5.98
CA ARG A 80 9.83 14.70 4.61
C ARG A 80 10.67 13.45 4.29
N ARG A 81 11.18 12.75 5.31
CA ARG A 81 12.05 11.57 5.17
C ARG A 81 11.36 10.29 5.64
N PHE A 82 10.45 10.38 6.59
CA PHE A 82 9.75 9.24 7.15
C PHE A 82 8.25 9.53 7.17
N VAL A 83 7.54 8.96 6.19
CA VAL A 83 6.07 8.94 6.20
C VAL A 83 5.68 7.64 6.92
N PRO A 84 4.92 7.71 8.02
CA PRO A 84 4.38 6.50 8.65
C PRO A 84 3.61 5.70 7.60
N ILE A 85 3.90 4.41 7.51
CA ILE A 85 3.30 3.51 6.51
C ILE A 85 1.77 3.56 6.63
N GLU A 86 1.24 3.62 7.86
CA GLU A 86 -0.19 3.78 8.15
C GLU A 86 -0.78 5.06 7.54
N ALA A 87 -0.06 6.19 7.59
CA ALA A 87 -0.52 7.45 7.00
C ALA A 87 -0.51 7.42 5.47
N MET A 88 0.46 6.70 4.87
CA MET A 88 0.49 6.47 3.42
C MET A 88 -0.66 5.57 2.97
N GLU A 89 -0.90 4.47 3.70
CA GLU A 89 -2.00 3.55 3.42
C GLU A 89 -3.35 4.25 3.52
N ALA A 90 -3.58 5.05 4.56
CA ALA A 90 -4.79 5.85 4.69
C ALA A 90 -4.96 6.84 3.52
N ALA A 91 -3.90 7.54 3.12
CA ALA A 91 -3.95 8.47 1.98
C ALA A 91 -4.22 7.76 0.64
N LEU A 92 -3.65 6.57 0.42
CA LEU A 92 -3.90 5.75 -0.76
C LEU A 92 -5.33 5.20 -0.77
N GLN A 93 -5.85 4.76 0.37
CA GLN A 93 -7.23 4.31 0.52
C GLN A 93 -8.22 5.44 0.24
N GLU A 94 -8.02 6.63 0.82
CA GLU A 94 -8.85 7.81 0.53
C GLU A 94 -8.83 8.17 -0.96
N ARG A 95 -7.65 8.13 -1.58
CA ARG A 95 -7.52 8.42 -3.02
C ARG A 95 -8.24 7.37 -3.87
N GLY A 96 -8.14 6.10 -3.50
CA GLY A 96 -8.83 4.99 -4.14
C GLY A 96 -10.35 5.11 -4.04
N GLN A 97 -10.87 5.42 -2.85
CA GLN A 97 -12.29 5.65 -2.62
C GLN A 97 -12.82 6.82 -3.46
N ARG A 98 -12.14 7.98 -3.43
CA ARG A 98 -12.52 9.13 -4.26
C ARG A 98 -12.48 8.83 -5.76
N HIS A 99 -11.59 7.94 -6.20
CA HIS A 99 -11.54 7.50 -7.59
C HIS A 99 -12.75 6.62 -7.95
N GLN A 100 -13.09 5.66 -7.10
CA GLN A 100 -14.25 4.78 -7.27
C GLN A 100 -15.57 5.56 -7.25
N GLU A 101 -15.72 6.53 -6.35
CA GLU A 101 -16.91 7.38 -6.28
C GLU A 101 -17.10 8.21 -7.56
N ARG A 102 -16.02 8.77 -8.11
CA ARG A 102 -16.07 9.51 -9.39
C ARG A 102 -16.45 8.59 -10.54
N ALA A 103 -15.86 7.41 -10.62
CA ALA A 103 -16.18 6.40 -11.64
C ALA A 103 -17.64 5.97 -11.54
N ALA A 104 -18.12 5.62 -10.34
CA ALA A 104 -19.51 5.24 -10.11
C ALA A 104 -20.48 6.36 -10.50
N ARG A 105 -20.19 7.61 -10.12
CA ARG A 105 -21.03 8.76 -10.46
C ARG A 105 -21.09 9.01 -11.98
N LYS A 106 -19.95 8.89 -12.68
CA LYS A 106 -19.91 9.03 -14.16
C LYS A 106 -20.70 7.93 -14.85
N VAL A 107 -20.55 6.68 -14.41
CA VAL A 107 -21.28 5.53 -14.98
C VAL A 107 -22.78 5.66 -14.73
N GLU A 108 -23.19 6.08 -13.53
CA GLU A 108 -24.61 6.28 -13.22
C GLU A 108 -25.23 7.45 -14.00
N ASP A 109 -24.48 8.54 -14.22
CA ASP A 109 -24.91 9.64 -15.07
C ASP A 109 -25.07 9.20 -16.54
N ALA A 110 -24.12 8.44 -17.07
CA ALA A 110 -24.19 7.87 -18.42
C ALA A 110 -25.34 6.85 -18.57
N PHE A 111 -25.63 6.06 -17.53
CA PHE A 111 -26.77 5.15 -17.48
C PHE A 111 -28.09 5.92 -17.47
N ARG A 112 -28.22 6.96 -16.64
CA ARG A 112 -29.43 7.79 -16.59
C ARG A 112 -29.73 8.46 -17.93
N LYS A 113 -28.68 8.94 -18.60
CA LYS A 113 -28.75 9.51 -19.95
C LYS A 113 -29.02 8.47 -21.05
N GLY A 114 -29.00 7.18 -20.72
CA GLY A 114 -29.36 6.10 -21.65
C GLY A 114 -28.25 5.71 -22.63
N TYR A 115 -26.99 6.00 -22.32
CA TYR A 115 -25.84 5.51 -23.10
C TYR A 115 -25.47 4.07 -22.74
N LEU A 116 -25.82 3.64 -21.53
CA LEU A 116 -25.47 2.34 -20.97
C LEU A 116 -26.73 1.56 -20.62
N THR A 117 -26.63 0.23 -20.71
CA THR A 117 -27.65 -0.70 -20.20
C THR A 117 -27.21 -1.28 -18.85
N THR A 118 -28.14 -1.86 -18.08
CA THR A 118 -27.85 -2.47 -16.77
C THR A 118 -26.68 -3.48 -16.80
N PRO A 119 -26.63 -4.46 -17.73
CA PRO A 119 -25.49 -5.38 -17.79
C PRO A 119 -24.18 -4.68 -18.19
N MET A 120 -24.24 -3.56 -18.92
CA MET A 120 -23.06 -2.79 -19.30
C MET A 120 -22.51 -1.93 -18.16
N LYS A 121 -23.22 -1.76 -17.03
CA LYS A 121 -22.73 -0.96 -15.89
C LYS A 121 -21.44 -1.52 -15.29
N ALA A 122 -21.35 -2.84 -15.12
CA ALA A 122 -20.15 -3.49 -14.56
C ALA A 122 -18.93 -3.27 -15.47
N TRP A 123 -19.10 -3.53 -16.78
CA TRP A 123 -18.06 -3.26 -17.77
C TRP A 123 -17.66 -1.78 -17.82
N ALA A 124 -18.62 -0.86 -17.78
CA ALA A 124 -18.34 0.57 -17.79
C ALA A 124 -17.59 1.03 -16.54
N PHE A 125 -17.90 0.44 -15.38
CA PHE A 125 -17.17 0.69 -14.14
C PHE A 125 -15.73 0.19 -14.22
N ASP A 126 -15.50 -1.02 -14.73
CA ASP A 126 -14.16 -1.58 -14.92
C ASP A 126 -13.35 -0.76 -15.94
N LEU A 127 -14.00 -0.28 -17.00
CA LEU A 127 -13.39 0.61 -17.98
C LEU A 127 -13.00 1.96 -17.36
N CYS A 128 -13.89 2.60 -16.59
CA CYS A 128 -13.57 3.82 -15.84
C CYS A 128 -12.47 3.62 -14.79
N ALA A 129 -12.41 2.44 -14.17
CA ALA A 129 -11.38 2.11 -13.19
C ALA A 129 -9.99 1.97 -13.84
N THR A 130 -9.94 1.53 -15.11
CA THR A 130 -8.71 1.28 -15.86
C THR A 130 -8.27 2.48 -16.70
N ASP A 131 -9.17 3.07 -17.48
CA ASP A 131 -8.94 4.22 -18.37
C ASP A 131 -10.21 5.09 -18.46
N GLU A 132 -10.22 6.17 -17.68
CA GLU A 132 -11.30 7.17 -17.68
C GLU A 132 -11.46 7.86 -19.05
N ALA A 133 -10.37 8.06 -19.80
CA ALA A 133 -10.42 8.72 -21.10
C ALA A 133 -11.01 7.81 -22.19
N ALA A 134 -10.82 6.49 -22.08
CA ALA A 134 -11.49 5.52 -22.96
C ALA A 134 -13.01 5.55 -22.79
N PHE A 135 -13.47 5.65 -21.55
CA PHE A 135 -14.89 5.81 -21.25
C PHE A 135 -15.45 7.12 -21.83
N ASP A 136 -14.75 8.24 -21.62
CA ASP A 136 -15.20 9.54 -22.15
C ASP A 136 -15.24 9.53 -23.70
N ARG A 137 -14.29 8.88 -24.37
CA ARG A 137 -14.31 8.66 -25.84
C ARG A 137 -15.51 7.82 -26.29
N PHE A 138 -15.85 6.77 -25.53
CA PHE A 138 -17.02 5.94 -25.81
C PHE A 138 -18.29 6.77 -25.73
N ILE A 139 -18.48 7.55 -24.66
CA ILE A 139 -19.68 8.41 -24.50
C ILE A 139 -19.75 9.48 -25.59
N ALA A 140 -18.61 10.04 -26.04
CA ALA A 140 -18.59 11.02 -27.12
C ALA A 140 -19.05 10.47 -28.48
N THR A 141 -18.88 9.16 -28.72
CA THR A 141 -19.26 8.50 -29.98
C THR A 141 -20.61 7.79 -29.87
N ALA A 142 -20.99 7.37 -28.67
CA ALA A 142 -22.21 6.63 -28.42
C ALA A 142 -23.45 7.52 -28.63
N VAL A 143 -24.46 6.96 -29.29
CA VAL A 143 -25.79 7.56 -29.36
C VAL A 143 -26.57 7.09 -28.12
N PRO A 144 -27.40 7.94 -27.48
CA PRO A 144 -28.22 7.54 -26.33
C PRO A 144 -29.38 6.65 -26.76
N ALA A 145 -29.06 5.45 -27.25
CA ALA A 145 -30.00 4.50 -27.82
C ALA A 145 -31.01 3.99 -26.78
N PHE A 146 -30.66 4.02 -25.49
CA PHE A 146 -31.46 3.44 -24.41
C PHE A 146 -32.14 4.50 -23.53
N ALA A 147 -32.08 5.78 -23.90
CA ALA A 147 -32.67 6.88 -23.11
C ALA A 147 -34.19 6.76 -22.92
N HIS A 148 -34.86 6.02 -23.80
CA HIS A 148 -36.30 5.77 -23.71
C HIS A 148 -36.66 4.71 -22.65
N LEU A 149 -35.72 3.86 -22.22
CA LEU A 149 -35.95 2.81 -21.21
C LEU A 149 -35.94 3.35 -19.78
N THR A 150 -35.22 4.45 -19.55
CA THR A 150 -35.12 5.12 -18.24
C THR A 150 -36.07 6.30 -18.11
N ARG A 151 -36.85 6.61 -19.16
CA ARG A 151 -37.89 7.62 -19.10
C ARG A 151 -39.00 7.12 -18.19
N GLU A 152 -39.46 7.96 -17.28
CA GLU A 152 -40.62 7.67 -16.46
C GLU A 152 -41.79 7.33 -17.37
N SER A 153 -42.21 6.08 -17.35
CA SER A 153 -43.43 5.64 -18.01
C SER A 153 -44.58 6.40 -17.37
N HIS A 154 -45.41 7.07 -18.17
CA HIS A 154 -46.70 7.63 -17.72
C HIS A 154 -47.67 6.55 -17.16
N LEU A 155 -47.25 5.29 -17.14
CA LEU A 155 -47.91 4.14 -16.52
C LEU A 155 -47.52 3.95 -15.04
N ALA A 156 -46.66 4.80 -14.47
CA ALA A 156 -46.34 4.79 -13.04
C ALA A 156 -47.50 5.29 -12.15
N ASP A 157 -48.60 5.76 -12.74
CA ASP A 157 -49.90 5.74 -12.09
C ASP A 157 -50.39 4.29 -12.06
N ASN A 158 -49.95 3.57 -11.03
CA ASN A 158 -50.57 2.32 -10.64
C ASN A 158 -52.07 2.57 -10.40
N PRO A 159 -53.00 1.91 -11.12
CA PRO A 159 -54.44 2.17 -11.01
C PRO A 159 -55.02 1.51 -9.75
N GLY A 160 -54.44 1.78 -8.58
CA GLY A 160 -54.89 1.17 -7.33
C GLY A 160 -54.42 1.78 -6.01
N CYS A 161 -53.32 2.55 -5.96
CA CYS A 161 -52.81 3.04 -4.68
C CYS A 161 -52.04 4.37 -4.78
N ALA A 162 -52.71 5.49 -5.07
CA ALA A 162 -52.34 6.82 -4.58
C ALA A 162 -53.43 7.82 -5.00
N GLY A 163 -54.19 8.34 -4.02
CA GLY A 163 -55.19 9.36 -4.28
C GLY A 163 -54.58 10.66 -4.78
N GLY A 164 -55.30 11.34 -5.67
CA GLY A 164 -55.24 12.80 -5.81
C GLY A 164 -54.76 13.36 -7.15
N GLY A 165 -55.40 12.98 -8.26
CA GLY A 165 -55.24 13.65 -9.55
C GLY A 165 -56.56 13.71 -10.32
N ARG A 166 -57.44 14.66 -9.98
CA ARG A 166 -58.70 14.93 -10.68
C ARG A 166 -58.50 14.98 -12.21
N PRO A 167 -59.18 14.16 -13.03
CA PRO A 167 -59.33 14.48 -14.44
C PRO A 167 -60.43 15.55 -14.58
N THR A 168 -60.11 16.83 -14.41
CA THR A 168 -60.99 17.94 -14.81
C THR A 168 -60.79 18.30 -16.28
N SER A 169 -60.69 17.30 -17.14
CA SER A 169 -60.58 17.52 -18.58
C SER A 169 -61.99 17.54 -19.20
N PRO A 170 -62.32 18.51 -20.06
CA PRO A 170 -63.64 18.61 -20.70
C PRO A 170 -63.99 17.39 -21.55
N GLU A 171 -62.98 16.64 -21.99
CA GLU A 171 -63.13 15.39 -22.72
C GLU A 171 -63.71 14.28 -21.83
N ALA A 172 -63.31 14.21 -20.55
CA ALA A 172 -63.82 13.22 -19.60
C ALA A 172 -65.34 13.40 -19.33
N ALA A 173 -65.81 14.65 -19.27
CA ALA A 173 -67.23 14.96 -19.12
C ALA A 173 -68.06 14.59 -20.36
N SER A 174 -67.49 14.77 -21.57
CA SER A 174 -68.15 14.35 -22.81
C SER A 174 -68.31 12.83 -22.89
N VAL A 175 -67.30 12.08 -22.47
CA VAL A 175 -67.33 10.61 -22.45
C VAL A 175 -68.34 10.10 -21.42
N ALA A 176 -68.42 10.71 -20.23
CA ALA A 176 -69.41 10.35 -19.21
C ALA A 176 -70.86 10.52 -19.70
N ARG A 177 -71.15 11.63 -20.41
CA ARG A 177 -72.47 11.84 -21.05
C ARG A 177 -72.77 10.82 -22.13
N GLN A 178 -71.80 10.45 -22.95
CA GLN A 178 -71.98 9.44 -24.00
C GLN A 178 -72.29 8.05 -23.43
N LEU A 179 -71.76 7.75 -22.25
CA LEU A 179 -71.97 6.48 -21.55
C LEU A 179 -73.19 6.49 -20.62
N GLY A 180 -73.91 7.61 -20.51
CA GLY A 180 -75.09 7.74 -19.66
C GLY A 180 -74.79 7.73 -18.15
N LEU A 181 -73.54 8.00 -17.77
CA LEU A 181 -73.11 8.08 -16.38
C LEU A 181 -73.26 9.53 -15.87
N ALA A 182 -73.74 9.69 -14.64
CA ALA A 182 -73.76 11.01 -14.00
C ALA A 182 -72.31 11.53 -13.88
N GLU A 183 -72.08 12.82 -14.13
CA GLU A 183 -70.73 13.43 -14.14
C GLU A 183 -69.97 13.25 -12.81
N ASP A 184 -70.70 12.93 -11.73
CA ASP A 184 -70.19 12.62 -10.39
C ASP A 184 -69.84 11.15 -10.15
N ALA A 185 -70.13 10.24 -11.09
CA ALA A 185 -69.83 8.81 -10.96
C ALA A 185 -68.35 8.48 -11.26
N LEU A 186 -67.62 9.41 -11.88
CA LEU A 186 -66.17 9.33 -12.10
C LEU A 186 -65.39 9.97 -10.95
N LYS A 187 -65.86 9.75 -9.71
CA LYS A 187 -65.19 10.15 -8.48
C LYS A 187 -64.56 8.90 -7.84
N ASP A 188 -63.29 8.70 -8.13
CA ASP A 188 -62.30 8.01 -7.28
C ASP A 188 -61.01 8.84 -7.31
#